data_AF-A0AB35ARM1-F1
#
_entry.id   AF-A0AB35ARM1-F1
#
_cell.length_a   1.000
_cell.length_b   1.000
_cell.length_c   1.000
_cell.angle_alpha   90.00
_cell.angle_beta   90.00
_cell.angle_gamma   90.00
#
_symmetry.space_group_name_H-M   'P 1'
#
loop_
_entity.id
_entity.type
_entity.pdbx_description
1 polymer ?
#
loop_
_entity_poly.entity_id
_entity_poly.type
_entity_poly.pdbx_seq_one_letter_code
_entity_poly.pdbx_strand_id
1 'polypeptide(L)'
;MNLGWKLALTIRDDADPGLMDSYQRDRWPVADLLDRSRSDSLRKLADCYQDQLSYIGCNTKECLGLYALLIRLDGFIAWASDNSSDGSEAIHALSKWLVVSPKQ
;
A
#
# COMPACT_ATOMS: atom_id res chain seq x y z
N MET A 1 -3.67 -10.34 14.02
CA MET A 1 -3.89 -11.79 13.79
C MET A 1 -2.63 -12.36 13.16
N ASN A 2 -2.14 -13.55 13.53
CA ASN A 2 -0.82 -14.03 13.07
C ASN A 2 -0.94 -14.78 11.73
N LEU A 3 -0.69 -14.15 10.59
CA LEU A 3 -0.96 -14.73 9.26
C LEU A 3 -0.16 -16.00 8.93
N GLY A 4 0.94 -16.25 9.65
CA GLY A 4 1.83 -17.38 9.39
C GLY A 4 1.20 -18.75 9.61
N TRP A 5 0.25 -18.88 10.56
CA TRP A 5 -0.40 -20.17 10.81
C TRP A 5 -1.40 -20.56 9.72
N LYS A 6 -2.06 -19.58 9.07
CA LYS A 6 -2.98 -19.84 7.96
C LYS A 6 -2.26 -20.50 6.78
N LEU A 7 -1.08 -19.97 6.42
CA LEU A 7 -0.21 -20.57 5.40
C LEU A 7 0.26 -21.97 5.79
N ALA A 8 0.65 -22.16 7.06
CA ALA A 8 1.12 -23.46 7.54
C ALA A 8 0.05 -24.55 7.46
N LEU A 9 -1.22 -24.22 7.74
CA LEU A 9 -2.34 -25.17 7.59
C LEU A 9 -2.63 -25.47 6.12
N THR A 10 -2.59 -24.46 5.24
CA THR A 10 -2.80 -24.67 3.80
C THR A 10 -1.72 -25.56 3.19
N ILE A 11 -0.45 -25.37 3.56
CA ILE A 11 0.67 -26.21 3.08
C ILE A 11 0.52 -27.66 3.57
N ARG A 12 -0.10 -27.86 4.74
CA ARG A 12 -0.36 -29.18 5.32
C ARG A 12 -1.64 -29.85 4.82
N ASP A 13 -2.37 -29.21 3.91
CA ASP A 13 -3.69 -29.68 3.42
C ASP A 13 -4.75 -29.84 4.53
N ASP A 14 -4.59 -29.05 5.61
CA ASP A 14 -5.42 -29.08 6.82
C ASP A 14 -6.18 -27.75 7.03
N ALA A 15 -6.27 -26.95 5.96
CA ALA A 15 -6.97 -25.67 5.98
C ALA A 15 -8.42 -25.84 5.53
N ASP A 16 -9.35 -25.23 6.27
CA ASP A 16 -10.70 -25.01 5.76
C ASP A 16 -10.64 -24.27 4.40
N PRO A 17 -11.51 -24.60 3.43
CA PRO A 17 -11.48 -23.98 2.10
C PRO A 17 -11.56 -22.45 2.10
N GLY A 18 -12.24 -21.87 3.10
CA GLY A 18 -12.37 -20.41 3.27
C GLY A 18 -11.29 -19.75 4.12
N LEU A 19 -10.29 -20.50 4.61
CA LEU A 19 -9.25 -19.97 5.50
C LEU A 19 -8.41 -18.88 4.82
N MET A 20 -8.14 -19.05 3.51
CA MET A 20 -7.38 -18.08 2.70
C MET A 20 -8.22 -16.87 2.25
N ASP A 21 -9.55 -16.94 2.28
CA ASP A 21 -10.44 -15.87 1.80
C ASP A 21 -10.25 -14.55 2.57
N SER A 22 -9.84 -14.64 3.84
CA SER A 22 -9.54 -13.50 4.70
C SER A 22 -8.06 -13.10 4.69
N TYR A 23 -7.17 -13.93 4.14
CA TYR A 23 -5.73 -13.74 4.28
C TYR A 23 -5.23 -12.43 3.68
N GLN A 24 -5.73 -12.04 2.51
CA GLN A 24 -5.37 -10.77 1.89
C GLN A 24 -5.85 -9.56 2.72
N ARG A 25 -7.08 -9.62 3.26
CA ARG A 25 -7.67 -8.58 4.09
C ARG A 25 -6.96 -8.45 5.45
N ASP A 26 -6.56 -9.58 6.01
CA ASP A 26 -5.86 -9.64 7.30
C ASP A 26 -4.38 -9.23 7.19
N ARG A 27 -3.84 -9.08 5.96
CA ARG A 27 -2.43 -8.81 5.72
C ARG A 27 -1.95 -7.44 6.20
N TRP A 28 -2.87 -6.55 6.56
CA TRP A 28 -2.59 -5.13 6.81
C TRP A 28 -2.05 -4.44 5.53
N PRO A 29 -2.26 -3.13 5.31
CA PRO A 29 -1.64 -2.42 4.21
C PRO A 29 -0.12 -2.68 4.17
N VAL A 30 0.39 -2.97 2.99
CA VAL A 30 1.82 -3.23 2.75
C VAL A 30 2.61 -1.94 2.54
N ALA A 31 1.93 -0.82 2.33
CA ALA A 31 2.49 0.51 2.22
C ALA A 31 1.49 1.61 2.62
N ASP A 32 2.03 2.77 3.00
CA ASP A 32 1.32 4.03 3.20
C ASP A 32 1.69 5.02 2.09
N LEU A 33 0.67 5.67 1.50
CA LEU A 33 0.80 6.81 0.59
C LEU A 33 0.42 8.09 1.33
N LEU A 34 1.42 8.86 1.72
CA LEU A 34 1.24 10.17 2.34
C LEU A 34 1.21 11.24 1.25
N ASP A 35 0.18 12.09 1.29
CA ASP A 35 -0.03 13.13 0.29
C ASP A 35 -0.48 14.43 0.95
N ARG A 36 0.30 15.49 0.74
CA ARG A 36 0.02 16.84 1.23
C ARG A 36 -0.89 17.64 0.31
N SER A 37 -0.78 17.38 -0.99
CA SER A 37 -1.58 18.08 -2.00
C SER A 37 -3.05 17.66 -1.97
N ARG A 38 -3.35 16.51 -1.33
CA ARG A 38 -4.66 15.87 -1.38
C ARG A 38 -5.13 15.69 -2.83
N SER A 39 -4.21 15.23 -3.68
CA SER A 39 -4.40 15.03 -5.10
C SER A 39 -5.43 13.93 -5.34
N ASP A 40 -6.44 14.24 -6.17
CA ASP A 40 -7.44 13.27 -6.60
C ASP A 40 -6.80 12.09 -7.33
N SER A 41 -5.69 12.30 -8.06
CA SER A 41 -4.99 11.24 -8.77
C SER A 41 -4.33 10.24 -7.81
N LEU A 42 -3.68 10.74 -6.75
CA LEU A 42 -3.05 9.90 -5.72
C LEU A 42 -4.09 9.18 -4.86
N ARG A 43 -5.22 9.83 -4.58
CA ARG A 43 -6.35 9.20 -3.91
C ARG A 43 -6.94 8.06 -4.76
N LYS A 44 -7.21 8.29 -6.04
CA LYS A 44 -7.67 7.25 -6.98
C LYS A 44 -6.67 6.10 -7.09
N LEU A 45 -5.38 6.41 -7.11
CA LEU A 45 -4.33 5.41 -7.08
C LEU A 45 -4.46 4.52 -5.83
N ALA A 46 -4.58 5.11 -4.64
CA ALA A 46 -4.76 4.34 -3.42
C ALA A 46 -6.04 3.50 -3.44
N ASP A 47 -7.13 4.00 -4.01
CA ASP A 47 -8.37 3.25 -4.17
C ASP A 47 -8.16 2.00 -5.06
N CYS A 48 -7.33 2.08 -6.12
CA CYS A 48 -6.95 0.91 -6.93
C CYS A 48 -6.17 -0.16 -6.15
N TYR A 49 -5.54 0.21 -5.03
CA TYR A 49 -4.74 -0.67 -4.17
C TYR A 49 -5.36 -0.83 -2.76
N GLN A 50 -6.66 -0.57 -2.61
CA GLN A 50 -7.45 -0.47 -1.38
C GLN A 50 -6.95 -1.22 -0.12
N ASP A 51 -6.73 -2.53 -0.20
CA ASP A 51 -6.35 -3.36 0.96
C ASP A 51 -4.85 -3.31 1.29
N GLN A 52 -4.08 -2.58 0.49
CA GLN A 52 -2.63 -2.73 0.35
C GLN A 52 -1.90 -1.41 0.41
N LEU A 53 -2.57 -0.34 0.00
CA LEU A 53 -2.07 1.03 0.06
C LEU A 53 -2.99 1.88 0.93
N SER A 54 -2.50 2.25 2.10
CA SER A 54 -3.20 3.15 3.02
C SER A 54 -2.94 4.60 2.60
N TYR A 55 -4.00 5.37 2.36
CA TYR A 55 -3.88 6.78 1.95
C TYR A 55 -3.97 7.72 3.15
N ILE A 56 -2.96 8.57 3.32
CA ILE A 56 -2.86 9.55 4.41
C ILE A 56 -2.76 10.95 3.82
N GLY A 57 -3.90 11.65 3.77
CA GLY A 57 -3.94 13.06 3.41
C GLY A 57 -3.48 13.95 4.57
N CYS A 58 -2.26 14.48 4.53
CA CYS A 58 -1.72 15.32 5.61
C CYS A 58 -1.64 16.80 5.23
N ASN A 59 -1.59 17.70 6.21
CA ASN A 59 -1.37 19.14 6.00
C ASN A 59 -0.24 19.66 6.90
N THR A 60 0.80 18.84 7.05
CA THR A 60 1.96 19.16 7.89
C THR A 60 2.75 20.30 7.26
N LYS A 61 3.16 21.28 8.06
CA LYS A 61 3.90 22.46 7.59
C LYS A 61 5.37 22.16 7.30
N GLU A 62 5.92 21.10 7.89
CA GLU A 62 7.32 20.69 7.72
C GLU A 62 7.41 19.28 7.13
N CYS A 63 7.62 19.20 5.81
CA CYS A 63 7.95 17.95 5.11
C CYS A 63 9.17 18.11 4.20
N LEU A 64 10.09 19.02 4.55
CA LEU A 64 11.36 19.21 3.84
C LEU A 64 11.18 19.48 2.32
N GLY A 65 10.08 20.11 1.92
CA GLY A 65 9.76 20.38 0.51
C GLY A 65 9.03 19.25 -0.23
N LEU A 66 8.82 18.10 0.40
CA LEU A 66 8.11 16.96 -0.20
C LEU A 66 6.60 17.15 -0.15
N TYR A 67 5.93 16.74 -1.23
CA TYR A 67 4.49 16.78 -1.44
C TYR A 67 3.83 15.42 -1.24
N ALA A 68 4.50 14.33 -1.65
CA ALA A 68 3.98 12.99 -1.48
C ALA A 68 5.10 11.97 -1.21
N LEU A 69 4.77 10.91 -0.46
CA LEU A 69 5.67 9.84 -0.07
C LEU A 69 4.95 8.49 -0.15
N LEU A 70 5.64 7.49 -0.71
CA LEU A 70 5.26 6.09 -0.61
C LEU A 70 6.19 5.40 0.39
N ILE A 71 5.63 4.98 1.52
CA ILE A 71 6.35 4.37 2.64
C ILE A 71 5.93 2.91 2.71
N ARG A 72 6.90 1.99 2.72
CA ARG A 72 6.63 0.56 2.88
C ARG A 72 6.34 0.21 4.34
N LEU A 73 5.74 -0.96 4.57
CA LEU A 73 5.50 -1.49 5.91
C LEU A 73 6.77 -1.63 6.78
N ASP A 74 7.94 -1.77 6.15
CA ASP A 74 9.25 -1.80 6.82
C ASP A 74 9.82 -0.40 7.15
N GLY A 75 9.08 0.66 6.85
CA GLY A 75 9.46 2.06 7.12
C GLY A 75 10.35 2.69 6.06
N PHE A 76 10.77 1.96 5.01
CA PHE A 76 11.57 2.53 3.93
C PHE A 76 10.71 3.33 2.95
N ILE A 77 11.27 4.44 2.48
CA ILE A 77 10.65 5.26 1.43
C ILE A 77 10.92 4.60 0.07
N ALA A 78 9.86 4.11 -0.58
CA ALA A 78 9.94 3.51 -1.91
C ALA A 78 9.83 4.55 -3.04
N TRP A 79 9.22 5.71 -2.76
CA TRP A 79 9.13 6.85 -3.67
C TRP A 79 8.82 8.14 -2.90
N ALA A 80 9.28 9.27 -3.44
CA ALA A 80 9.02 10.60 -2.91
C ALA A 80 8.88 11.58 -4.07
N SER A 81 7.94 12.54 -3.96
CA SER A 81 7.83 13.66 -4.88
C SER A 81 7.89 14.99 -4.13
N ASP A 82 8.60 15.94 -4.71
CA ASP A 82 8.68 17.34 -4.29
C ASP A 82 7.67 18.25 -5.01
N ASN A 83 6.80 17.68 -5.85
CA ASN A 83 5.80 18.41 -6.62
C ASN A 83 4.43 17.70 -6.59
N SER A 84 3.41 18.38 -7.12
CA SER A 84 2.10 17.77 -7.39
C SER A 84 2.22 16.78 -8.56
N SER A 85 2.58 15.53 -8.26
CA SER A 85 2.66 14.48 -9.27
C SER A 85 1.28 13.89 -9.58
N ASP A 86 1.10 13.38 -10.80
CA ASP A 86 -0.08 12.60 -11.19
C ASP A 86 -0.10 11.17 -10.63
N GLY A 87 0.98 10.74 -9.96
CA GLY A 87 1.12 9.41 -9.40
C GLY A 87 1.72 8.36 -10.35
N SER A 88 2.13 8.73 -11.56
CA SER A 88 2.77 7.81 -12.52
C SER A 88 4.05 7.17 -11.97
N GLU A 89 4.92 7.96 -11.36
CA GLU A 89 6.14 7.47 -10.71
C GLU A 89 5.84 6.62 -9.47
N ALA A 90 4.80 6.98 -8.71
CA ALA A 90 4.33 6.18 -7.58
C ALA A 90 3.84 4.80 -8.06
N ILE A 91 3.12 4.73 -9.18
CA ILE A 91 2.71 3.47 -9.82
C ILE A 91 3.92 2.63 -10.20
N HIS A 92 4.95 3.25 -10.80
CA HIS A 92 6.17 2.55 -11.15
C HIS A 92 6.87 1.97 -9.91
N ALA A 93 6.97 2.75 -8.83
CA ALA A 93 7.53 2.28 -7.56
C ALA A 93 6.69 1.17 -6.92
N LEU A 94 5.36 1.28 -6.94
CA LEU A 94 4.45 0.23 -6.48
C LEU A 94 4.67 -1.07 -7.27
N SER A 95 4.78 -1.00 -8.60
CA SER A 95 5.00 -2.19 -9.44
C SER A 95 6.32 -2.91 -9.18
N LYS A 96 7.34 -2.15 -8.74
CA LYS A 96 8.67 -2.68 -8.45
C LYS A 96 8.75 -3.35 -7.08
N TRP A 97 8.04 -2.79 -6.10
CA TRP A 97 8.25 -3.13 -4.69
C TRP A 97 7.09 -3.87 -4.06
N LEU A 98 5.88 -3.70 -4.58
CA LEU A 98 4.71 -4.44 -4.14
C LEU A 98 4.43 -5.56 -5.15
N VAL A 99 4.46 -6.80 -4.66
CA VAL A 99 4.04 -7.98 -5.44
C VAL A 99 2.51 -8.04 -5.46
N VAL A 100 1.86 -6.96 -5.90
CA VAL A 100 0.41 -6.90 -5.94
C VAL A 100 -0.11 -6.04 -7.07
N SER A 101 -1.19 -6.54 -7.64
CA SER A 101 -1.85 -5.97 -8.79
C SER A 101 -2.96 -5.01 -8.34
N PRO A 102 -3.18 -3.90 -9.08
CA PRO A 102 -4.34 -3.06 -8.87
C PRO A 102 -5.62 -3.87 -9.08
N LYS A 103 -6.66 -3.58 -8.29
CA LYS A 103 -8.01 -4.08 -8.57
C LYS A 103 -8.57 -3.27 -9.75
N GLN A 104 -8.95 -3.98 -10.82
CA GLN A 104 -9.57 -3.41 -12.02
C GLN A 104 -10.90 -2.75 -11.72
#